data_AF-A0A7V2RII7-F1
#
_entry.id   AF-A0A7V2RII7-F1
#
_cell.length_a   1.000
_cell.length_b   1.000
_cell.length_c   1.000
_cell.angle_alpha   90.00
_cell.angle_beta   90.00
_cell.angle_gamma   90.00
#
_symmetry.space_group_name_H-M   'P 1'
#
loop_
_entity.id
_entity.type
_entity.pdbx_description
1 polymer ?
#
loop_
_entity_poly.entity_id
_entity_poly.type
_entity_poly.pdbx_seq_one_letter_code
_entity_poly.pdbx_strand_id
1 'polypeptide(L)'
;MKKILKITLKSVLIFIITGIVYLNLSLYYHPNFIKINGGTYNEDVYHQLLFLKNELHNSAGEKMQNIYPEGFIFINSLYGLSWCNLIENLDINSGTYKEGINEIKWSFNEINSPKGKSIFNKNLPLEYGTFYKGWSNYLLGRKLMIEKKENRDSNEINLFKKNCHQIATAVGQSNSPYLESYTGQSWPADATIAVASLSLHDKIFGQLYQGTIKKWVAKARKKLDPNTGLIPHSTDPQSGSTIEGARGSSQSLILTFLKKIDIKFSGEQFEIYKKIFLERR
;
A
#
# COMPACT_ATOMS: atom_id res chain seq x y z
N MET A 1 65.81 12.85 4.34
CA MET A 1 64.63 13.43 3.66
C MET A 1 63.59 12.41 3.18
N LYS A 2 63.92 11.41 2.35
CA LYS A 2 62.93 10.45 1.79
C LYS A 2 62.08 9.69 2.83
N LYS A 3 62.66 9.29 3.98
CA LYS A 3 61.95 8.54 5.04
C LYS A 3 60.91 9.41 5.77
N ILE A 4 61.25 10.67 6.05
CA ILE A 4 60.35 11.64 6.71
C ILE A 4 59.16 11.94 5.79
N LEU A 5 59.43 12.26 4.52
CA LEU A 5 58.38 12.50 3.52
C LEU A 5 57.41 11.31 3.40
N LYS A 6 57.93 10.07 3.39
CA LYS A 6 57.10 8.86 3.33
C LYS A 6 56.24 8.67 4.58
N ILE A 7 56.74 9.03 5.76
CA ILE A 7 55.97 8.97 7.01
C ILE A 7 54.88 10.03 6.99
N THR A 8 55.19 11.28 6.63
CA THR A 8 54.22 12.37 6.53
C THR A 8 53.08 12.03 5.56
N LEU A 9 53.41 11.54 4.35
CA LEU A 9 52.41 11.13 3.36
C LEU A 9 51.51 9.98 3.86
N LYS A 10 52.08 9.00 4.60
CA LYS A 10 51.30 7.93 5.23
C LYS A 10 50.34 8.46 6.28
N SER A 11 50.79 9.37 7.15
CA SER A 11 49.95 9.96 8.19
C SER A 11 48.79 10.76 7.60
N VAL A 12 49.05 11.55 6.55
CA VAL A 12 48.00 12.28 5.81
C VAL A 12 47.00 11.29 5.20
N LEU A 13 47.48 10.23 4.54
CA LEU A 13 46.61 9.21 3.94
C LEU A 13 45.76 8.49 4.99
N ILE A 14 46.35 8.12 6.13
CA ILE A 14 45.62 7.49 7.25
C ILE A 14 44.54 8.43 7.77
N PHE A 15 44.85 9.72 7.94
CA PHE A 15 43.87 10.71 8.39
C PHE A 15 42.70 10.83 7.41
N ILE A 16 42.97 10.88 6.09
CA ILE A 16 41.95 10.91 5.04
C ILE A 16 41.10 9.63 5.08
N ILE A 17 41.72 8.45 5.13
CA ILE A 17 41.00 7.16 5.16
C ILE A 17 40.14 7.07 6.40
N THR A 18 40.66 7.42 7.58
CA THR A 18 39.88 7.42 8.83
C THR A 18 38.71 8.39 8.75
N GLY A 19 38.89 9.58 8.15
CA GLY A 19 37.81 10.52 7.90
C GLY A 19 36.72 9.94 6.98
N ILE A 20 37.11 9.28 5.89
CA ILE A 20 36.17 8.62 4.96
C ILE A 20 35.41 7.49 5.65
N VAL A 21 36.10 6.64 6.41
CA VAL A 21 35.48 5.53 7.16
C VAL A 21 34.52 6.08 8.22
N TYR A 22 34.93 7.11 8.96
CA TYR A 22 34.06 7.77 9.93
C TYR A 22 32.80 8.31 9.28
N LEU A 23 32.94 9.07 8.17
CA LEU A 23 31.79 9.60 7.44
C LEU A 23 30.89 8.48 6.89
N ASN A 24 31.47 7.41 6.36
CA ASN A 24 30.70 6.28 5.85
C ASN A 24 29.88 5.62 6.98
N LEU A 25 30.49 5.40 8.15
CA LEU A 25 29.82 4.85 9.32
C LEU A 25 28.78 5.82 9.93
N SER A 26 29.11 7.11 10.04
CA SER A 26 28.22 8.11 10.66
C SER A 26 27.03 8.45 9.79
N LEU A 27 27.21 8.40 8.46
CA LEU A 27 26.14 8.64 7.48
C LEU A 27 25.44 7.34 7.06
N TYR A 28 25.90 6.18 7.54
CA TYR A 28 25.18 4.93 7.31
C TYR A 28 23.87 5.00 8.08
N TYR A 29 22.75 5.01 7.35
CA TYR A 29 21.44 5.09 7.97
C TYR A 29 21.20 3.86 8.86
N HIS A 30 20.99 4.12 10.14
CA HIS A 30 20.56 3.13 11.11
C HIS A 30 19.18 3.54 11.64
N PRO A 31 18.10 2.81 11.28
CA PRO A 31 16.78 3.10 11.81
C PRO A 31 16.78 2.99 13.33
N ASN A 32 16.26 4.00 14.03
CA ASN A 32 16.12 3.92 15.48
C ASN A 32 14.88 3.11 15.85
N PHE A 33 15.04 2.07 16.67
CA PHE A 33 13.94 1.21 17.11
C PHE A 33 13.73 1.34 18.61
N ILE A 34 12.49 1.63 19.01
CA ILE A 34 12.08 1.74 20.42
C ILE A 34 11.32 0.49 20.82
N LYS A 35 11.62 -0.02 22.02
CA LYS A 35 10.97 -1.19 22.61
C LYS A 35 9.97 -0.77 23.69
N ILE A 36 8.71 -1.18 23.55
CA ILE A 36 7.64 -0.94 24.53
C ILE A 36 6.95 -2.26 24.84
N ASN A 37 7.02 -2.70 26.11
CA ASN A 37 6.29 -3.86 26.62
C ASN A 37 6.34 -5.12 25.72
N GLY A 38 7.50 -5.39 25.11
CA GLY A 38 7.72 -6.56 24.24
C GLY A 38 7.50 -6.31 22.75
N GLY A 39 6.86 -5.20 22.36
CA GLY A 39 6.77 -4.73 20.98
C GLY A 39 7.92 -3.77 20.62
N THR A 40 8.17 -3.61 19.32
CA THR A 40 9.15 -2.64 18.80
C THR A 40 8.58 -1.87 17.62
N TYR A 41 8.89 -0.59 17.51
CA TYR A 41 8.57 0.23 16.33
C TYR A 41 9.76 1.10 15.91
N ASN A 42 9.75 1.54 14.65
CA ASN A 42 10.74 2.46 14.10
C ASN A 42 10.36 3.91 14.48
N GLU A 43 11.21 4.58 15.24
CA GLU A 43 10.98 5.94 15.76
C GLU A 43 10.97 7.01 14.67
N ASP A 44 11.83 6.88 13.66
CA ASP A 44 11.86 7.81 12.52
C ASP A 44 10.52 7.79 11.79
N VAL A 45 9.94 6.60 11.61
CA VAL A 45 8.61 6.43 11.00
C VAL A 45 7.53 7.05 11.89
N TYR A 46 7.61 6.88 13.21
CA TYR A 46 6.68 7.52 14.14
C TYR A 46 6.73 9.05 14.04
N HIS A 47 7.93 9.64 14.02
CA HIS A 47 8.08 11.09 13.83
C HIS A 47 7.56 11.57 12.48
N GLN A 48 7.81 10.82 11.40
CA GLN A 48 7.23 11.13 10.09
C GLN A 48 5.69 11.09 10.12
N LEU A 49 5.10 10.14 10.86
CA LEU A 49 3.66 10.05 11.02
C LEU A 49 3.10 11.20 11.87
N LEU A 50 3.82 11.68 12.89
CA LEU A 50 3.44 12.87 13.64
C LEU A 50 3.50 14.15 12.79
N PHE A 51 4.49 14.27 11.92
CA PHE A 51 4.52 15.35 10.93
C PHE A 51 3.31 15.26 9.98
N LEU A 52 3.05 14.08 9.41
CA LEU A 52 1.92 13.87 8.49
C LEU A 52 0.57 14.08 9.17
N LYS A 53 0.43 13.72 10.45
CA LYS A 53 -0.74 14.04 11.27
C LYS A 53 -1.02 15.54 11.22
N ASN A 54 -0.03 16.36 11.55
CA ASN A 54 -0.19 17.81 11.53
C ASN A 54 -0.56 18.32 10.13
N GLU A 55 0.10 17.85 9.07
CA GLU A 55 -0.20 18.29 7.71
C GLU A 55 -1.62 17.87 7.25
N LEU A 56 -2.02 16.64 7.53
CA LEU A 56 -3.32 16.10 7.12
C LEU A 56 -4.47 16.76 7.86
N HIS A 57 -4.31 17.01 9.16
CA HIS A 57 -5.29 17.77 9.94
C HIS A 57 -5.33 19.25 9.51
N ASN A 58 -4.30 19.74 8.80
CA ASN A 58 -4.21 21.07 8.17
C ASN A 58 -4.40 21.04 6.64
N SER A 59 -5.35 20.21 6.17
CA SER A 59 -5.83 20.18 4.78
C SER A 59 -4.85 19.66 3.73
N ALA A 60 -3.84 18.86 4.11
CA ALA A 60 -2.97 18.23 3.12
C ALA A 60 -3.72 17.26 2.18
N GLY A 61 -4.84 16.67 2.64
CA GLY A 61 -5.71 15.86 1.79
C GLY A 61 -6.23 16.64 0.58
N GLU A 62 -6.79 17.83 0.81
CA GLU A 62 -7.30 18.71 -0.25
C GLU A 62 -6.18 19.25 -1.13
N LYS A 63 -5.02 19.61 -0.54
CA LYS A 63 -3.86 20.03 -1.32
C LYS A 63 -3.43 18.93 -2.29
N MET A 64 -3.39 17.68 -1.83
CA MET A 64 -3.07 16.54 -2.69
C MET A 64 -4.11 16.29 -3.77
N GLN A 65 -5.39 16.47 -3.46
CA GLN A 65 -6.49 16.37 -4.44
C GLN A 65 -6.33 17.34 -5.63
N ASN A 66 -5.72 18.50 -5.39
CA ASN A 66 -5.46 19.50 -6.43
C ASN A 66 -4.22 19.17 -7.28
N ILE A 67 -3.32 18.32 -6.78
CA ILE A 67 -2.09 17.90 -7.49
C ILE A 67 -2.34 16.61 -8.29
N TYR A 68 -3.14 15.70 -7.72
CA TYR A 68 -3.39 14.38 -8.27
C TYR A 68 -4.90 14.08 -8.17
N PRO A 69 -5.55 13.58 -9.25
CA PRO A 69 -6.99 13.37 -9.27
C PRO A 69 -7.52 12.50 -8.13
N GLU A 70 -6.70 11.66 -7.50
CA GLU A 70 -7.07 10.81 -6.37
C GLU A 70 -6.32 11.15 -5.08
N GLY A 71 -5.63 12.29 -5.07
CA GLY A 71 -4.67 12.64 -4.04
C GLY A 71 -5.22 12.57 -2.63
N PHE A 72 -6.48 12.97 -2.43
CA PHE A 72 -7.14 12.94 -1.12
C PHE A 72 -7.24 11.52 -0.56
N ILE A 73 -7.77 10.58 -1.36
CA ILE A 73 -7.94 9.18 -0.93
C ILE A 73 -6.57 8.53 -0.76
N PHE A 74 -5.66 8.77 -1.69
CA PHE A 74 -4.35 8.11 -1.69
C PHE A 74 -3.53 8.49 -0.45
N ILE A 75 -3.41 9.79 -0.13
CA ILE A 75 -2.62 10.23 1.03
C ILE A 75 -3.22 9.75 2.35
N ASN A 76 -4.56 9.86 2.52
CA ASN A 76 -5.21 9.38 3.73
C ASN A 76 -5.07 7.86 3.88
N SER A 77 -5.22 7.10 2.80
CA SER A 77 -5.13 5.63 2.85
C SER A 77 -3.72 5.17 3.19
N LEU A 78 -2.68 5.74 2.56
CA LEU A 78 -1.30 5.41 2.85
C LEU A 78 -0.89 5.82 4.27
N TYR A 79 -1.37 6.97 4.75
CA TYR A 79 -1.16 7.40 6.13
C TYR A 79 -1.76 6.41 7.13
N GLY A 80 -3.04 6.04 6.97
CA GLY A 80 -3.70 5.06 7.83
C GLY A 80 -3.06 3.67 7.78
N LEU A 81 -2.64 3.21 6.60
CA LEU A 81 -1.94 1.93 6.44
C LEU A 81 -0.53 1.94 7.02
N SER A 82 0.14 3.08 7.04
CA SER A 82 1.44 3.24 7.67
C SER A 82 1.33 3.16 9.19
N TRP A 83 0.32 3.81 9.78
CA TRP A 83 -0.03 3.60 11.20
C TRP A 83 -0.34 2.14 11.49
N CYS A 84 -1.13 1.48 10.63
CA CYS A 84 -1.43 0.06 10.77
C CYS A 84 -0.16 -0.80 10.89
N ASN A 85 0.83 -0.57 10.02
CA ASN A 85 2.10 -1.29 10.08
C ASN A 85 2.95 -0.92 11.30
N LEU A 86 2.93 0.34 11.74
CA LEU A 86 3.72 0.79 12.88
C LEU A 86 3.28 0.12 14.19
N ILE A 87 1.97 -0.01 14.40
CA ILE A 87 1.42 -0.41 15.71
C ILE A 87 1.04 -1.89 15.82
N GLU A 88 1.12 -2.67 14.73
CA GLU A 88 0.57 -4.04 14.68
C GLU A 88 1.15 -5.00 15.74
N ASN A 89 2.38 -4.75 16.19
CA ASN A 89 3.09 -5.57 17.18
C ASN A 89 3.30 -4.85 18.52
N LEU A 90 2.64 -3.71 18.76
CA LEU A 90 2.76 -2.95 19.99
C LEU A 90 1.74 -3.38 21.04
N ASP A 91 2.07 -3.14 22.31
CA ASP A 91 1.13 -3.32 23.42
C ASP A 91 -0.07 -2.38 23.24
N ILE A 92 -1.27 -2.95 23.29
CA ILE A 92 -2.55 -2.25 23.11
C ILE A 92 -2.75 -1.11 24.13
N ASN A 93 -2.07 -1.21 25.28
CA ASN A 93 -2.19 -0.23 26.36
C ASN A 93 -1.22 0.95 26.19
N SER A 94 -0.22 0.81 25.31
CA SER A 94 0.76 1.86 25.05
C SER A 94 0.13 3.12 24.47
N GLY A 95 0.73 4.28 24.75
CA GLY A 95 0.30 5.56 24.20
C GLY A 95 0.35 5.57 22.67
N THR A 96 1.44 5.06 22.10
CA THR A 96 1.67 4.98 20.64
C THR A 96 0.61 4.13 19.94
N TYR A 97 0.23 2.98 20.51
CA TYR A 97 -0.85 2.16 19.95
C TYR A 97 -2.18 2.91 19.94
N LYS A 98 -2.54 3.56 21.05
CA LYS A 98 -3.79 4.33 21.17
C LYS A 98 -3.84 5.51 20.20
N GLU A 99 -2.73 6.23 20.06
CA GLU A 99 -2.59 7.29 19.06
C GLU A 99 -2.78 6.74 17.64
N GLY A 100 -2.08 5.65 17.30
CA GLY A 100 -2.22 5.03 15.98
C GLY A 100 -3.64 4.58 15.66
N ILE A 101 -4.36 3.99 16.63
CA ILE A 101 -5.78 3.63 16.44
C ILE A 101 -6.64 4.88 16.18
N ASN A 102 -6.40 5.98 16.89
CA ASN A 102 -7.14 7.23 16.67
C ASN A 102 -6.87 7.79 15.27
N GLU A 103 -5.62 7.79 14.83
CA GLU A 103 -5.25 8.29 13.49
C GLU A 103 -5.75 7.39 12.36
N ILE A 104 -5.77 6.07 12.55
CA ILE A 104 -6.39 5.14 11.59
C ILE A 104 -7.90 5.43 11.47
N LYS A 105 -8.59 5.65 12.59
CA LYS A 105 -10.02 6.01 12.60
C LYS A 105 -10.26 7.36 11.92
N TRP A 106 -9.44 8.35 12.22
CA TRP A 106 -9.52 9.67 11.59
C TRP A 106 -9.35 9.58 10.07
N SER A 107 -8.30 8.90 9.61
CA SER A 107 -8.04 8.67 8.17
C SER A 107 -9.19 7.94 7.48
N PHE A 108 -9.72 6.89 8.11
CA PHE A 108 -10.87 6.16 7.59
C PHE A 108 -12.12 7.05 7.48
N ASN A 109 -12.36 7.93 8.46
CA ASN A 109 -13.47 8.88 8.41
C ASN A 109 -13.29 9.91 7.28
N GLU A 110 -12.09 10.45 7.09
CA GLU A 110 -11.79 11.37 6.00
C GLU A 110 -12.05 10.74 4.63
N ILE A 111 -11.56 9.51 4.42
CA ILE A 111 -11.83 8.73 3.19
C ILE A 111 -13.34 8.54 2.95
N ASN A 112 -14.13 8.37 4.01
CA ASN A 112 -15.57 8.15 3.92
C ASN A 112 -16.42 9.43 3.93
N SER A 113 -15.78 10.60 4.08
CA SER A 113 -16.43 11.90 4.07
C SER A 113 -17.04 12.25 2.69
N PRO A 114 -17.95 13.24 2.62
CA PRO A 114 -18.41 13.78 1.34
C PRO A 114 -17.26 14.24 0.44
N LYS A 115 -16.20 14.83 1.01
CA LYS A 115 -15.01 15.26 0.27
C LYS A 115 -14.30 14.07 -0.38
N GLY A 116 -14.02 13.02 0.38
CA GLY A 116 -13.35 11.81 -0.09
C GLY A 116 -14.13 11.08 -1.21
N LYS A 117 -15.46 11.22 -1.24
CA LYS A 117 -16.33 10.60 -2.26
C LYS A 117 -16.63 11.51 -3.46
N SER A 118 -16.32 12.81 -3.38
CA SER A 118 -16.86 13.84 -4.28
C SER A 118 -16.62 13.61 -5.77
N ILE A 119 -15.45 13.06 -6.13
CA ILE A 119 -15.05 12.85 -7.52
C ILE A 119 -15.49 11.49 -8.08
N PHE A 120 -15.95 10.58 -7.21
CA PHE A 120 -16.20 9.19 -7.58
C PHE A 120 -17.66 9.00 -7.97
N ASN A 121 -17.89 8.36 -9.11
CA ASN A 121 -19.23 8.06 -9.59
C ASN A 121 -19.87 6.95 -8.76
N LYS A 122 -20.89 7.30 -7.97
CA LYS A 122 -21.65 6.36 -7.15
C LYS A 122 -22.33 5.26 -7.98
N ASN A 123 -22.68 5.52 -9.23
CA ASN A 123 -23.51 4.65 -10.06
C ASN A 123 -22.72 3.62 -10.89
N LEU A 124 -21.40 3.50 -10.66
CA LEU A 124 -20.61 2.42 -11.26
C LEU A 124 -21.07 1.04 -10.75
N PRO A 125 -20.84 -0.06 -11.52
CA PRO A 125 -21.23 -1.41 -11.11
C PRO A 125 -20.70 -1.80 -9.72
N LEU A 126 -19.49 -1.35 -9.38
CA LEU A 126 -19.01 -1.27 -8.01
C LEU A 126 -19.14 0.17 -7.54
N GLU A 127 -20.01 0.42 -6.55
CA GLU A 127 -20.30 1.78 -6.05
C GLU A 127 -19.02 2.57 -5.74
N TYR A 128 -18.89 3.76 -6.34
CA TYR A 128 -17.72 4.65 -6.29
C TYR A 128 -16.46 4.14 -7.01
N GLY A 129 -16.56 3.04 -7.74
CA GLY A 129 -15.45 2.48 -8.51
C GLY A 129 -14.42 1.73 -7.67
N THR A 130 -13.56 1.01 -8.39
CA THR A 130 -12.60 0.06 -7.81
C THR A 130 -11.49 0.73 -7.05
N PHE A 131 -11.03 1.92 -7.47
CA PHE A 131 -10.04 2.71 -6.75
C PHE A 131 -10.53 3.04 -5.33
N TYR A 132 -11.65 3.77 -5.24
CA TYR A 132 -12.21 4.20 -3.96
C TYR A 132 -12.54 3.01 -3.06
N LYS A 133 -13.27 2.03 -3.61
CA LYS A 133 -13.73 0.88 -2.84
C LYS A 133 -12.56 0.01 -2.39
N GLY A 134 -11.55 -0.18 -3.24
CA GLY A 134 -10.36 -0.95 -2.92
C GLY A 134 -9.57 -0.34 -1.75
N TRP A 135 -9.18 0.93 -1.87
CA TRP A 135 -8.40 1.62 -0.84
C TRP A 135 -9.14 1.72 0.51
N SER A 136 -10.39 2.21 0.48
CA SER A 136 -11.20 2.37 1.70
C SER A 136 -11.44 1.04 2.41
N ASN A 137 -11.77 -0.02 1.65
CA ASN A 137 -12.07 -1.33 2.23
C ASN A 137 -10.81 -2.05 2.72
N TYR A 138 -9.68 -1.90 2.02
CA TYR A 138 -8.42 -2.48 2.46
C TYR A 138 -7.93 -1.84 3.78
N LEU A 139 -8.02 -0.51 3.91
CA LEU A 139 -7.72 0.17 5.18
C LEU A 139 -8.63 -0.32 6.32
N LEU A 140 -9.94 -0.43 6.08
CA LEU A 140 -10.88 -0.96 7.08
C LEU A 140 -10.52 -2.39 7.50
N GLY A 141 -10.19 -3.27 6.54
CA GLY A 141 -9.74 -4.62 6.83
C GLY A 141 -8.45 -4.65 7.66
N ARG A 142 -7.48 -3.78 7.35
CA ARG A 142 -6.23 -3.67 8.13
C ARG A 142 -6.48 -3.15 9.54
N LYS A 143 -7.35 -2.16 9.72
CA LYS A 143 -7.79 -1.68 11.03
C LYS A 143 -8.38 -2.83 11.86
N LEU A 144 -9.34 -3.57 11.30
CA LEU A 144 -9.97 -4.71 11.95
C LEU A 144 -8.96 -5.82 12.30
N MET A 145 -7.92 -6.04 11.49
CA MET A 145 -6.88 -7.03 11.82
C MET A 145 -6.08 -6.68 13.08
N ILE A 146 -5.82 -5.39 13.30
CA ILE A 146 -4.97 -4.91 14.40
C ILE A 146 -5.78 -4.82 15.70
N GLU A 147 -7.04 -4.42 15.61
CA GLU A 147 -7.92 -4.38 16.76
C GLU A 147 -8.21 -5.79 17.29
N LYS A 148 -8.13 -5.94 18.63
CA LYS A 148 -8.61 -7.13 19.33
C LYS A 148 -10.06 -7.42 18.97
N LYS A 149 -10.40 -8.71 18.82
CA LYS A 149 -11.71 -9.15 18.34
C LYS A 149 -12.86 -8.58 19.17
N GLU A 150 -12.67 -8.44 20.48
CA GLU A 150 -13.68 -7.95 21.42
C GLU A 150 -13.93 -6.44 21.31
N ASN A 151 -12.96 -5.69 20.74
CA ASN A 151 -13.00 -4.24 20.63
C ASN A 151 -13.47 -3.75 19.25
N ARG A 152 -13.69 -4.65 18.30
CA ARG A 152 -14.07 -4.30 16.92
C ARG A 152 -15.50 -3.79 16.89
N ASP A 153 -15.69 -2.67 16.21
CA ASP A 153 -17.03 -2.11 15.99
C ASP A 153 -17.85 -3.03 15.06
N SER A 154 -19.05 -3.41 15.51
CA SER A 154 -19.96 -4.27 14.75
C SER A 154 -20.42 -3.63 13.45
N ASN A 155 -20.59 -2.31 13.41
CA ASN A 155 -20.97 -1.58 12.21
C ASN A 155 -19.85 -1.63 11.15
N GLU A 156 -18.59 -1.50 11.59
CA GLU A 156 -17.43 -1.60 10.71
C GLU A 156 -17.22 -3.02 10.19
N ILE A 157 -17.43 -4.04 11.03
CA ILE A 157 -17.42 -5.45 10.59
C ILE A 157 -18.47 -5.66 9.49
N ASN A 158 -19.69 -5.18 9.71
CA ASN A 158 -20.79 -5.32 8.75
C ASN A 158 -20.50 -4.54 7.46
N LEU A 159 -19.96 -3.33 7.56
CA LEU A 159 -19.55 -2.53 6.41
C LEU A 159 -18.46 -3.23 5.59
N PHE A 160 -17.42 -3.74 6.25
CA PHE A 160 -16.32 -4.45 5.60
C PHE A 160 -16.82 -5.72 4.89
N LYS A 161 -17.66 -6.53 5.55
CA LYS A 161 -18.29 -7.70 4.94
C LYS A 161 -19.16 -7.34 3.73
N LYS A 162 -19.98 -6.29 3.86
CA LYS A 162 -20.83 -5.79 2.76
C LYS A 162 -19.97 -5.36 1.57
N ASN A 163 -18.92 -4.58 1.80
CA ASN A 163 -18.02 -4.13 0.75
C ASN A 163 -17.27 -5.30 0.09
N CYS A 164 -16.76 -6.26 0.86
CA CYS A 164 -16.16 -7.48 0.30
C CYS A 164 -17.14 -8.25 -0.57
N HIS A 165 -18.40 -8.38 -0.13
CA HIS A 165 -19.44 -9.01 -0.93
C HIS A 165 -19.70 -8.25 -2.23
N GLN A 166 -19.82 -6.92 -2.20
CA GLN A 166 -19.97 -6.09 -3.40
C GLN A 166 -18.79 -6.26 -4.37
N ILE A 167 -17.54 -6.23 -3.88
CA ILE A 167 -16.34 -6.45 -4.68
C ILE A 167 -16.37 -7.84 -5.31
N ALA A 168 -16.64 -8.88 -4.52
CA ALA A 168 -16.65 -10.26 -5.00
C ALA A 168 -17.74 -10.50 -6.06
N THR A 169 -18.92 -9.92 -5.88
CA THR A 169 -20.02 -9.98 -6.85
C THR A 169 -19.64 -9.28 -8.15
N ALA A 170 -19.12 -8.05 -8.09
CA ALA A 170 -18.71 -7.31 -9.28
C ALA A 170 -17.59 -8.05 -10.05
N VAL A 171 -16.57 -8.56 -9.35
CA VAL A 171 -15.49 -9.38 -9.96
C VAL A 171 -16.04 -10.67 -10.57
N GLY A 172 -17.03 -11.29 -9.93
CA GLY A 172 -17.66 -12.52 -10.40
C GLY A 172 -18.47 -12.33 -11.68
N GLN A 173 -19.14 -11.19 -11.82
CA GLN A 173 -20.00 -10.84 -12.95
C GLN A 173 -19.24 -10.24 -14.15
N SER A 174 -18.07 -9.65 -13.92
CA SER A 174 -17.29 -9.04 -15.00
C SER A 174 -16.57 -10.07 -15.89
N ASN A 175 -16.53 -9.84 -17.19
CA ASN A 175 -15.69 -10.59 -18.13
C ASN A 175 -14.20 -10.23 -17.99
N SER A 176 -13.92 -8.97 -17.64
CA SER A 176 -12.58 -8.47 -17.32
C SER A 176 -12.16 -8.86 -15.89
N PRO A 177 -10.87 -9.14 -15.61
CA PRO A 177 -10.36 -9.15 -14.24
C PRO A 177 -10.31 -7.75 -13.62
N TYR A 178 -10.31 -6.70 -14.43
CA TYR A 178 -10.12 -5.33 -13.98
C TYR A 178 -11.44 -4.57 -14.09
N LEU A 179 -12.03 -4.29 -12.93
CA LEU A 179 -13.25 -3.49 -12.80
C LEU A 179 -12.95 -2.02 -13.05
N GLU A 180 -13.97 -1.25 -13.39
CA GLU A 180 -13.87 0.20 -13.56
C GLU A 180 -13.43 0.89 -12.27
N SER A 181 -12.41 1.74 -12.37
CA SER A 181 -12.06 2.71 -11.33
C SER A 181 -12.84 4.00 -11.54
N TYR A 182 -13.00 4.40 -12.80
CA TYR A 182 -13.85 5.50 -13.26
C TYR A 182 -14.71 5.04 -14.43
N THR A 183 -15.72 5.84 -14.78
CA THR A 183 -16.56 5.59 -15.95
C THR A 183 -15.70 5.38 -17.20
N GLY A 184 -15.80 4.19 -17.80
CA GLY A 184 -15.09 3.78 -19.01
C GLY A 184 -13.61 3.43 -18.82
N GLN A 185 -13.08 3.43 -17.60
CA GLN A 185 -11.64 3.34 -17.36
C GLN A 185 -11.31 2.35 -16.23
N SER A 186 -10.35 1.46 -16.48
CA SER A 186 -9.91 0.45 -15.50
C SER A 186 -8.40 0.43 -15.32
N TRP A 187 -7.96 0.37 -14.07
CA TRP A 187 -6.56 0.21 -13.69
C TRP A 187 -6.38 -1.09 -12.91
N PRO A 188 -5.54 -2.01 -13.41
CA PRO A 188 -5.20 -3.24 -12.70
C PRO A 188 -4.63 -3.05 -11.29
N ALA A 189 -3.95 -1.93 -11.03
CA ALA A 189 -3.44 -1.61 -9.71
C ALA A 189 -4.57 -1.52 -8.66
N ASP A 190 -5.66 -0.84 -9.01
CA ASP A 190 -6.81 -0.65 -8.13
C ASP A 190 -7.56 -1.96 -7.90
N ALA A 191 -7.78 -2.71 -8.99
CA ALA A 191 -8.39 -4.04 -8.93
C ALA A 191 -7.61 -4.99 -8.01
N THR A 192 -6.28 -4.93 -8.06
CA THR A 192 -5.41 -5.73 -7.18
C THR A 192 -5.66 -5.38 -5.71
N ILE A 193 -5.79 -4.10 -5.34
CA ILE A 193 -6.06 -3.69 -3.95
C ILE A 193 -7.44 -4.16 -3.50
N ALA A 194 -8.46 -4.00 -4.36
CA ALA A 194 -9.82 -4.48 -4.08
C ALA A 194 -9.85 -5.99 -3.83
N VAL A 195 -9.19 -6.80 -4.67
CA VAL A 195 -9.08 -8.25 -4.49
C VAL A 195 -8.24 -8.61 -3.25
N ALA A 196 -7.19 -7.85 -2.94
CA ALA A 196 -6.43 -8.04 -1.71
C ALA A 196 -7.29 -7.83 -0.44
N SER A 197 -8.30 -6.97 -0.49
CA SER A 197 -9.25 -6.81 0.62
C SER A 197 -10.11 -8.07 0.85
N LEU A 198 -10.39 -8.87 -0.18
CA LEU A 198 -11.05 -10.17 -0.05
C LEU A 198 -10.15 -11.19 0.66
N SER A 199 -8.84 -11.17 0.37
CA SER A 199 -7.85 -11.99 1.09
C SER A 199 -7.75 -11.59 2.56
N LEU A 200 -7.83 -10.28 2.87
CA LEU A 200 -7.92 -9.82 4.26
C LEU A 200 -9.18 -10.33 4.95
N HIS A 201 -10.34 -10.29 4.28
CA HIS A 201 -11.57 -10.86 4.84
C HIS A 201 -11.38 -12.32 5.24
N ASP A 202 -10.85 -13.14 4.34
CA ASP A 202 -10.67 -14.57 4.59
C ASP A 202 -9.72 -14.84 5.77
N LYS A 203 -8.74 -13.96 6.01
CA LYS A 203 -7.86 -14.04 7.19
C LYS A 203 -8.56 -13.66 8.49
N ILE A 204 -9.51 -12.73 8.46
CA ILE A 204 -10.19 -12.22 9.66
C ILE A 204 -11.36 -13.12 10.07
N PHE A 205 -12.13 -13.63 9.10
CA PHE A 205 -13.42 -14.32 9.36
C PHE A 205 -13.48 -15.76 8.85
N GLY A 206 -12.42 -16.26 8.22
CA GLY A 206 -12.42 -17.57 7.57
C GLY A 206 -12.72 -17.50 6.08
N GLN A 207 -12.36 -18.57 5.37
CA GLN A 207 -12.33 -18.60 3.90
C GLN A 207 -13.75 -18.54 3.30
N LEU A 208 -14.03 -17.46 2.57
CA LEU A 208 -15.26 -17.27 1.80
C LEU A 208 -14.95 -16.92 0.34
N TYR A 209 -13.90 -16.13 0.10
CA TYR A 209 -13.62 -15.54 -1.21
C TYR A 209 -12.49 -16.22 -1.98
N GLN A 210 -11.86 -17.27 -1.45
CA GLN A 210 -10.79 -18.02 -2.13
C GLN A 210 -11.17 -18.45 -3.56
N GLY A 211 -12.41 -18.90 -3.79
CA GLY A 211 -12.88 -19.27 -5.13
C GLY A 211 -12.90 -18.08 -6.10
N THR A 212 -13.40 -16.93 -5.65
CA THR A 212 -13.43 -15.68 -6.42
C THR A 212 -12.01 -15.19 -6.70
N ILE A 213 -11.13 -15.21 -5.71
CA ILE A 213 -9.72 -14.82 -5.84
C ILE A 213 -9.01 -15.69 -6.89
N LYS A 214 -9.15 -17.02 -6.83
CA LYS A 214 -8.54 -17.93 -7.81
C LYS A 214 -9.03 -17.67 -9.23
N LYS A 215 -10.34 -17.43 -9.41
CA LYS A 215 -10.91 -17.06 -10.72
C LYS A 215 -10.36 -15.73 -11.22
N TRP A 216 -10.22 -14.73 -10.34
CA TRP A 216 -9.62 -13.45 -10.69
C TRP A 216 -8.16 -13.61 -11.14
N VAL A 217 -7.33 -14.34 -10.38
CA VAL A 217 -5.93 -14.62 -10.74
C VAL A 217 -5.85 -15.32 -12.10
N ALA A 218 -6.70 -16.31 -12.35
CA ALA A 218 -6.74 -17.02 -13.63
C ALA A 218 -7.09 -16.09 -14.80
N LYS A 219 -8.02 -15.13 -14.61
CA LYS A 219 -8.35 -14.11 -15.61
C LYS A 219 -7.18 -13.13 -15.81
N ALA A 220 -6.58 -12.62 -14.74
CA ALA A 220 -5.46 -11.68 -14.79
C ALA A 220 -4.24 -12.28 -15.53
N ARG A 221 -3.92 -13.56 -15.29
CA ARG A 221 -2.85 -14.28 -16.00
C ARG A 221 -3.08 -14.38 -17.52
N LYS A 222 -4.33 -14.34 -17.97
CA LYS A 222 -4.68 -14.36 -19.40
C LYS A 222 -4.73 -12.95 -20.03
N LYS A 223 -4.59 -11.91 -19.22
CA LYS A 223 -4.72 -10.49 -19.60
C LYS A 223 -3.48 -9.69 -19.22
N LEU A 224 -2.32 -10.35 -19.26
CA LEU A 224 -1.02 -9.69 -19.08
C LEU A 224 -0.71 -8.83 -20.30
N ASP A 225 0.09 -7.80 -20.10
CA ASP A 225 0.71 -7.03 -21.17
C ASP A 225 1.51 -7.98 -22.07
N PRO A 226 1.16 -8.10 -23.37
CA PRO A 226 1.78 -9.06 -24.27
C PRO A 226 3.27 -8.77 -24.51
N ASN A 227 3.72 -7.53 -24.31
CA ASN A 227 5.11 -7.15 -24.56
C ASN A 227 6.04 -7.54 -23.41
N THR A 228 5.54 -7.48 -22.17
CA THR A 228 6.36 -7.65 -20.97
C THR A 228 6.03 -8.91 -20.19
N GLY A 229 4.81 -9.45 -20.33
CA GLY A 229 4.29 -10.52 -19.47
C GLY A 229 3.92 -10.03 -18.06
N LEU A 230 3.87 -8.72 -17.83
CA LEU A 230 3.45 -8.12 -16.55
C LEU A 230 1.96 -7.74 -16.59
N ILE A 231 1.35 -7.54 -15.43
CA ILE A 231 0.02 -6.92 -15.35
C ILE A 231 0.08 -5.51 -15.98
N PRO A 232 -0.81 -5.12 -16.90
CA PRO A 232 -0.73 -3.83 -17.60
C PRO A 232 -1.00 -2.62 -16.68
N HIS A 233 -0.72 -1.41 -17.18
CA HIS A 233 -1.01 -0.16 -16.44
C HIS A 233 -2.49 0.22 -16.49
N SER A 234 -3.11 0.13 -17.67
CA SER A 234 -4.53 0.41 -17.89
C SER A 234 -5.12 -0.57 -18.89
N THR A 235 -6.42 -0.82 -18.77
CA THR A 235 -7.14 -1.82 -19.57
C THR A 235 -8.52 -1.34 -20.00
N ASP A 236 -9.04 -1.98 -21.04
CA ASP A 236 -10.46 -1.87 -21.40
C ASP A 236 -11.31 -2.58 -20.32
N PRO A 237 -12.27 -1.90 -19.67
CA PRO A 237 -13.02 -2.47 -18.55
C PRO A 237 -13.94 -3.64 -18.93
N GLN A 238 -14.35 -3.76 -20.20
CA GLN A 238 -15.25 -4.82 -20.64
C GLN A 238 -14.48 -6.11 -20.96
N SER A 239 -13.43 -6.00 -21.76
CA SER A 239 -12.65 -7.13 -22.27
C SER A 239 -11.43 -7.46 -21.41
N GLY A 240 -10.96 -6.53 -20.58
CA GLY A 240 -9.71 -6.61 -19.83
C GLY A 240 -8.46 -6.52 -20.69
N SER A 241 -8.58 -6.09 -21.95
CA SER A 241 -7.45 -6.01 -22.88
C SER A 241 -6.56 -4.83 -22.54
N THR A 242 -5.25 -4.99 -22.72
CA THR A 242 -4.24 -3.95 -22.47
C THR A 242 -4.50 -2.73 -23.35
N ILE A 243 -4.67 -1.56 -22.71
CA ILE A 243 -4.64 -0.25 -23.38
C ILE A 243 -3.24 0.34 -23.24
N GLU A 244 -2.70 0.33 -22.02
CA GLU A 244 -1.32 0.72 -21.76
C GLU A 244 -0.54 -0.41 -21.10
N GLY A 245 0.65 -0.67 -21.64
CA GLY A 245 1.57 -1.69 -21.15
C GLY A 245 2.02 -1.43 -19.70
N ALA A 246 2.79 -2.37 -19.16
CA ALA A 246 3.23 -2.30 -17.78
C ALA A 246 4.10 -1.06 -17.50
N ARG A 247 3.85 -0.38 -16.37
CA ARG A 247 4.66 0.73 -15.86
C ARG A 247 5.28 0.37 -14.51
N GLY A 248 6.55 0.73 -14.32
CA GLY A 248 7.29 0.40 -13.09
C GLY A 248 6.61 0.89 -11.81
N SER A 249 6.06 2.10 -11.81
CA SER A 249 5.33 2.65 -10.65
C SER A 249 4.09 1.82 -10.29
N SER A 250 3.28 1.44 -11.29
CA SER A 250 2.12 0.57 -11.07
C SER A 250 2.53 -0.82 -10.63
N GLN A 251 3.60 -1.38 -11.18
CA GLN A 251 4.11 -2.68 -10.75
C GLN A 251 4.54 -2.68 -9.28
N SER A 252 5.25 -1.64 -8.83
CA SER A 252 5.63 -1.51 -7.42
C SER A 252 4.42 -1.57 -6.50
N LEU A 253 3.33 -0.91 -6.89
CA LEU A 253 2.07 -0.95 -6.14
C LEU A 253 1.40 -2.34 -6.23
N ILE A 254 1.20 -2.86 -7.44
CA ILE A 254 0.57 -4.17 -7.69
C ILE A 254 1.28 -5.27 -6.89
N LEU A 255 2.60 -5.37 -6.97
CA LEU A 255 3.39 -6.42 -6.34
C LEU A 255 3.30 -6.40 -4.81
N THR A 256 3.12 -5.22 -4.21
CA THR A 256 2.90 -5.07 -2.76
C THR A 256 1.64 -5.80 -2.30
N PHE A 257 0.57 -5.73 -3.10
CA PHE A 257 -0.72 -6.35 -2.78
C PHE A 257 -0.89 -7.74 -3.38
N LEU A 258 -0.30 -8.01 -4.55
CA LEU A 258 -0.40 -9.29 -5.26
C LEU A 258 0.16 -10.44 -4.42
N LYS A 259 1.22 -10.19 -3.65
CA LYS A 259 1.77 -11.15 -2.67
C LYS A 259 0.74 -11.61 -1.64
N LYS A 260 -0.25 -10.76 -1.29
CA LYS A 260 -1.33 -11.09 -0.35
C LYS A 260 -2.46 -11.89 -1.02
N ILE A 261 -2.53 -11.90 -2.35
CA ILE A 261 -3.54 -12.58 -3.16
C ILE A 261 -3.03 -13.96 -3.58
N ASP A 262 -1.86 -14.00 -4.23
CA ASP A 262 -1.23 -15.21 -4.74
C ASP A 262 0.29 -15.03 -4.73
N ILE A 263 0.96 -15.69 -3.77
CA ILE A 263 2.41 -15.59 -3.56
C ILE A 263 3.20 -16.08 -4.78
N LYS A 264 2.71 -17.11 -5.48
CA LYS A 264 3.40 -17.72 -6.61
C LYS A 264 3.34 -16.77 -7.81
N PHE A 265 2.15 -16.29 -8.15
CA PHE A 265 1.97 -15.32 -9.22
C PHE A 265 2.73 -14.02 -8.95
N SER A 266 2.72 -13.53 -7.70
CA SER A 266 3.51 -12.37 -7.31
C SER A 266 5.01 -12.59 -7.50
N GLY A 267 5.54 -13.77 -7.18
CA GLY A 267 6.95 -14.09 -7.40
C GLY A 267 7.32 -14.09 -8.87
N GLU A 268 6.50 -14.72 -9.72
CA GLU A 268 6.68 -14.72 -11.18
C GLU A 268 6.71 -13.30 -11.76
N GLN A 269 5.76 -12.44 -11.35
CA GLN A 269 5.71 -11.04 -11.76
C GLN A 269 6.90 -10.22 -11.24
N PHE A 270 7.33 -10.45 -9.99
CA PHE A 270 8.46 -9.74 -9.40
C PHE A 270 9.79 -10.02 -10.11
N GLU A 271 10.01 -11.26 -10.57
CA GLU A 271 11.22 -11.59 -11.35
C GLU A 271 11.27 -10.85 -12.68
N ILE A 272 10.14 -10.67 -13.36
CA ILE A 272 10.06 -9.89 -14.58
C ILE A 272 10.24 -8.39 -14.28
N TYR A 273 9.56 -7.88 -13.25
CA TYR A 273 9.69 -6.50 -12.79
C TYR A 273 11.13 -6.09 -12.53
N LYS A 274 11.91 -6.91 -11.81
CA LYS A 274 13.33 -6.64 -11.55
C LYS A 274 14.14 -6.53 -12.84
N LYS A 275 13.87 -7.38 -13.83
CA LYS A 275 14.61 -7.37 -15.10
C LYS A 275 14.33 -6.11 -15.92
N ILE A 276 13.10 -5.59 -15.86
CA ILE A 276 12.65 -4.47 -16.71
C ILE A 276 12.85 -3.11 -16.03
N PHE A 277 12.62 -3.01 -14.72
CA PHE A 277 12.50 -1.71 -14.03
C PHE A 277 13.53 -1.47 -12.93
N LEU A 278 14.27 -2.49 -12.46
CA LEU A 278 15.27 -2.28 -11.42
C LEU A 278 16.61 -1.88 -12.03
N GLU A 279 16.95 -0.60 -11.90
CA GLU A 279 18.31 -0.12 -12.17
C GLU A 279 19.19 -0.27 -10.92
N ARG A 280 20.45 -0.63 -11.12
CA ARG A 280 21.49 -0.59 -10.09
C ARG A 280 22.39 0.60 -10.40
N ARG A 281 22.46 1.54 -9.46
CA ARG A 281 23.38 2.68 -9.50
C ARG A 281 24.55 2.41 -8.56
#